data_AF-A0A8I1YEA5-F1
#
_entry.id   AF-A0A8I1YEA5-F1
#
_cell.length_a   1.000
_cell.length_b   1.000
_cell.length_c   1.000
_cell.angle_alpha   90.00
_cell.angle_beta   90.00
_cell.angle_gamma   90.00
#
_symmetry.space_group_name_H-M   'P 1'
#
loop_
_entity.id
_entity.type
_entity.pdbx_description
1 polymer ?
#
loop_
_entity_poly.entity_id
_entity_poly.type
_entity_poly.pdbx_seq_one_letter_code
_entity_poly.pdbx_strand_id
1 'polypeptide(L)' 'MKQRNRAKAEQLVVVVAFMRTEKPPKWKVVCEPTARASALLVVQEQWKLGHPARIVAAPISNAA' A
#
# COMPACT_ATOMS: atom_id res chain seq x y z
N MET A 1 37.64 3.85 -8.33
CA MET A 1 36.20 3.97 -8.65
C MET A 1 35.38 3.59 -7.43
N LYS A 2 34.67 4.52 -6.78
CA LYS A 2 33.73 4.18 -5.69
C LYS A 2 32.33 4.11 -6.27
N GLN A 3 31.88 2.90 -6.63
CA GLN A 3 30.48 2.65 -6.96
C GLN A 3 29.65 2.93 -5.70
N ARG A 4 29.01 4.10 -5.66
CA ARG A 4 27.90 4.36 -4.75
C ARG A 4 26.70 3.55 -5.27
N ASN A 5 26.67 2.26 -4.97
CA ASN A 5 25.42 1.52 -4.94
C ASN A 5 24.62 2.01 -3.74
N ARG A 6 24.02 3.20 -3.88
CA ARG A 6 22.85 3.56 -3.09
C ARG A 6 21.77 2.56 -3.51
N ALA A 7 21.70 1.44 -2.81
CA ALA A 7 20.43 0.74 -2.66
C ALA A 7 19.47 1.81 -2.12
N LYS A 8 18.67 2.42 -3.00
CA LYS A 8 17.54 3.25 -2.56
C LYS A 8 16.72 2.30 -1.71
N ALA A 9 16.68 2.53 -0.40
CA ALA A 9 15.76 1.82 0.47
C ALA A 9 14.39 1.94 -0.19
N GLU A 10 13.82 0.81 -0.61
CA GLU A 10 12.57 0.81 -1.33
C GLU A 10 11.51 1.35 -0.38
N GLN A 11 10.92 2.49 -0.73
CA GLN A 11 9.94 3.12 0.14
C GLN A 11 8.74 2.19 0.26
N LEU A 12 8.48 1.73 1.49
CA LEU A 12 7.34 0.88 1.78
C LEU A 12 6.04 1.65 1.55
N VAL A 13 5.03 0.94 1.05
CA VAL A 13 3.71 1.48 0.73
C VAL A 13 2.62 0.61 1.32
N VAL A 14 1.43 1.18 1.51
CA VAL A 14 0.23 0.43 1.90
C VAL A 14 -0.85 0.59 0.83
N VAL A 15 -1.81 -0.33 0.83
CA VAL A 15 -2.98 -0.25 -0.04
C VAL A 15 -4.19 0.14 0.80
N VAL A 16 -4.92 1.14 0.33
CA VAL A 16 -6.23 1.50 0.87
C VAL A 16 -7.33 1.12 -0.12
N ALA A 17 -8.41 0.51 0.38
CA ALA A 17 -9.59 0.16 -0.39
C ALA A 17 -10.83 0.88 0.16
N PHE A 18 -11.75 1.27 -0.72
CA PHE A 18 -13.02 1.90 -0.33
C PHE A 18 -14.07 0.82 -0.08
N MET A 19 -14.41 0.63 1.20
CA MET A 19 -15.34 -0.40 1.65
C MET A 19 -16.77 0.15 1.60
N ARG A 20 -17.47 -0.09 0.48
CA ARG A 20 -18.88 0.32 0.29
C ARG A 20 -19.86 -0.41 1.19
N THR A 21 -19.50 -1.62 1.64
CA THR A 21 -20.31 -2.48 2.50
C THR A 21 -20.34 -2.01 3.96
N GLU A 22 -19.40 -1.15 4.36
CA GLU A 22 -19.39 -0.58 5.71
C GLU A 22 -20.34 0.59 5.84
N LYS A 23 -20.91 0.77 7.05
CA LYS A 23 -21.81 1.89 7.37
C LYS A 23 -21.17 2.78 8.45
N PRO A 24 -20.74 4.01 8.14
CA PRO A 24 -20.71 4.63 6.81
C PRO A 24 -19.59 4.05 5.91
N PRO A 25 -19.70 4.16 4.58
CA PRO A 25 -18.64 3.79 3.66
C PRO A 25 -17.35 4.55 3.96
N LYS A 26 -16.22 3.85 3.98
CA LYS A 26 -14.93 4.46 4.32
C LYS A 26 -13.74 3.78 3.65
N TRP A 27 -12.64 4.51 3.59
CA TRP A 27 -11.35 3.98 3.17
C TRP A 27 -10.70 3.20 4.32
N LYS A 28 -10.19 2.01 4.02
CA LYS A 28 -9.43 1.19 4.97
C LYS A 28 -8.12 0.74 4.38
N VAL A 29 -7.10 0.67 5.23
CA VAL A 29 -5.86 -0.04 4.92
C VAL A 29 -6.18 -1.54 4.88
N VAL A 30 -5.83 -2.19 3.78
CA VAL A 30 -6.11 -3.62 3.54
C VAL A 30 -4.84 -4.45 3.37
N CYS A 31 -3.68 -3.81 3.46
CA CYS A 31 -2.38 -4.45 3.35
C CYS A 31 -1.36 -3.71 4.21
N GLU A 32 -0.52 -4.48 4.89
CA GLU A 32 0.61 -3.97 5.67
C GLU A 32 1.67 -3.28 4.77
N PRO A 33 2.54 -2.43 5.34
CA PRO A 33 3.62 -1.80 4.59
C PRO A 33 4.47 -2.82 3.83
N THR A 34 4.47 -2.73 2.51
CA THR A 34 5.13 -3.70 1.62
C THR A 34 5.79 -2.99 0.44
N ALA A 35 6.58 -3.73 -0.34
CA ALA A 35 7.17 -3.24 -1.57
C ALA A 35 6.07 -2.88 -2.59
N ARG A 36 6.34 -1.89 -3.45
CA ARG A 36 5.33 -1.39 -4.39
C ARG A 36 4.83 -2.47 -5.35
N ALA A 37 5.70 -3.40 -5.75
CA ALA A 37 5.34 -4.53 -6.61
C ALA A 37 4.27 -5.44 -5.95
N SER A 38 4.46 -5.78 -4.67
CA SER A 38 3.50 -6.57 -3.90
C SER A 38 2.17 -5.82 -3.69
N ALA A 39 2.24 -4.51 -3.42
CA ALA A 39 1.05 -3.68 -3.27
C ALA A 39 0.19 -3.61 -4.55
N LEU A 40 0.78 -3.66 -5.74
CA LEU A 40 0.04 -3.69 -7.00
C LEU A 40 -0.82 -4.95 -7.14
N LEU A 41 -0.32 -6.11 -6.69
CA LEU A 41 -1.09 -7.35 -6.69
C LEU A 41 -2.33 -7.22 -5.80
N VAL A 42 -2.17 -6.64 -4.61
CA VAL A 42 -3.30 -6.40 -3.69
C VAL A 42 -4.34 -5.46 -4.30
N VAL A 43 -3.93 -4.40 -4.99
CA VAL A 43 -4.87 -3.50 -5.68
C VAL A 43 -5.70 -4.26 -6.71
N GLN A 44 -5.06 -5.11 -7.52
CA GLN A 44 -5.75 -5.91 -8.53
C GLN A 44 -6.78 -6.85 -7.89
N GLU A 45 -6.42 -7.53 -6.80
CA GLU A 45 -7.34 -8.41 -6.07
C GLU A 45 -8.53 -7.63 -5.48
N GLN A 46 -8.31 -6.44 -4.91
CA GLN A 46 -9.41 -5.62 -4.39
C GLN A 46 -10.36 -5.15 -5.50
N TRP A 47 -9.84 -4.81 -6.68
CA TRP A 47 -10.68 -4.42 -7.82
C TRP A 47 -11.53 -5.58 -8.32
N LYS A 48 -11.02 -6.82 -8.31
CA LYS A 48 -11.82 -8.03 -8.62
C LYS A 48 -12.97 -8.23 -7.64
N LEU A 49 -12.78 -7.85 -6.38
CA LEU A 49 -13.81 -7.87 -5.33
C LEU A 49 -14.79 -6.68 -5.42
N GLY A 50 -14.63 -5.78 -6.39
CA GLY A 50 -15.47 -4.59 -6.54
C GLY A 50 -15.13 -3.47 -5.55
N HIS A 51 -13.97 -3.52 -4.89
CA HIS A 51 -13.49 -2.49 -3.98
C HIS A 51 -12.46 -1.60 -4.69
N PRO A 52 -12.78 -0.33 -4.98
CA PRO A 52 -11.80 0.62 -5.51
C PRO A 52 -10.62 0.75 -4.54
N ALA A 53 -9.42 0.42 -5.00
CA ALA A 53 -8.19 0.45 -4.20
C ALA A 53 -7.10 1.31 -4.81
N ARG A 54 -6.25 1.92 -3.97
CA ARG A 54 -5.10 2.73 -4.37
C ARG A 54 -3.91 2.52 -3.43
N ILE A 55 -2.71 2.69 -3.99
CA ILE A 55 -1.45 2.66 -3.24
C ILE A 55 -1.20 4.04 -2.63
N VAL A 56 -0.82 4.07 -1.36
CA VAL A 56 -0.39 5.28 -0.65
C VAL A 56 0.93 5.01 0.07
N ALA A 57 1.71 6.05 0.34
CA ALA A 57 2.91 5.91 1.15
C ALA A 57 2.55 5.26 2.49
N ALA A 58 3.35 4.28 2.94
CA ALA A 58 3.15 3.74 4.27
C ALA A 58 3.30 4.89 5.27
N PRO A 59 2.40 5.00 6.28
CA PRO A 59 2.61 5.95 7.34
C PRO A 59 4.00 5.70 7.94
N ILE A 60 4.78 6.76 8.12
CA ILE A 60 6.03 6.70 8.87
C ILE A 60 5.60 6.52 10.32
N SER A 61 5.22 5.30 10.70
CA SER A 61 5.03 4.98 12.10
C SER A 61 6.43 5.06 12.69
N ASN A 62 6.71 6.16 13.40
CA ASN A 62 7.86 6.22 14.29
C ASN A 62 7.85 4.90 15.07
N ALA A 63 8.93 4.13 14.97
CA ALA A 63 9.21 3.10 15.94
C ALA A 63 9.28 3.82 17.28
N ALA A 64 8.24 3.67 18.09
CA ALA A 64 8.24 4.04 19.50
C ALA A 64 9.09 3.05 20.28
#